data_AF-A0A284SBM2-F1
#
_entry.id   AF-A0A284SBM2-F1
#
_cell.length_a   1.000
_cell.length_b   1.000
_cell.length_c   1.000
_cell.angle_alpha   90.00
_cell.angle_beta   90.00
_cell.angle_gamma   90.00
#
_symmetry.space_group_name_H-M   'P 1'
#
loop_
_entity.id
_entity.type
_entity.pdbx_description
1 polymer ?
#
loop_
_entity_poly.entity_id
_entity_poly.type
_entity_poly.pdbx_seq_one_letter_code
_entity_poly.pdbx_strand_id
1 'polypeptide(L)'
;MNTSETLARLRELMGKKENNVNTYVVVSEDQHGSEYIAECDQWWAFISGFAGIYWYISPRCTDVVTKVTLVMIESSEDTHLGKHLEESSRIGINATLITVQAASSLSKNLTPSKSTLVSLPQILADQIWIDRPVLPKNPIVHLEEKFSGESHESKLGRRRDELNKKQCRAIVLSAFDEIAWLYAVVTMDSVTLFVQGGALADVDVKPYEEFWTSLKELKSEGKGDRAYTASLSDAKCWVVKV
;
A
#
# COMPACT_ATOMS: atom_id res chain seq x y z
N MET A 1 -13.08 10.68 23.24
CA MET A 1 -12.36 9.39 23.37
C MET A 1 -11.01 9.68 24.01
N ASN A 2 -10.55 8.90 25.00
CA ASN A 2 -9.21 9.09 25.58
C ASN A 2 -8.24 8.13 24.89
N THR A 3 -7.31 8.66 24.10
CA THR A 3 -6.33 7.88 23.32
C THR A 3 -4.95 7.80 23.97
N SER A 4 -4.81 8.29 25.21
CA SER A 4 -3.52 8.39 25.90
C SER A 4 -2.83 7.03 26.05
N GLU A 5 -3.60 5.98 26.35
CA GLU A 5 -3.09 4.62 26.49
C GLU A 5 -2.65 4.05 25.13
N THR A 6 -3.46 4.23 24.08
CA THR A 6 -3.12 3.84 22.69
C THR A 6 -1.80 4.47 22.27
N LEU A 7 -1.63 5.77 22.53
CA LEU A 7 -0.40 6.50 22.21
C LEU A 7 0.80 6.03 23.04
N ALA A 8 0.60 5.67 24.31
CA ALA A 8 1.67 5.12 25.15
C ALA A 8 2.17 3.78 24.60
N ARG A 9 1.26 2.86 24.28
CA ARG A 9 1.59 1.55 23.68
C ARG A 9 2.26 1.69 22.32
N LEU A 10 1.79 2.63 21.48
CA LEU A 10 2.38 2.87 20.17
C LEU A 10 3.83 3.39 20.29
N ARG A 11 4.10 4.32 21.23
CA ARG A 11 5.46 4.81 21.50
C ARG A 11 6.39 3.72 22.02
N GLU A 12 5.87 2.79 22.83
CA GLU A 12 6.63 1.62 23.26
C GLU A 12 7.05 0.76 22.06
N LEU A 13 6.13 0.50 21.12
CA LEU A 13 6.43 -0.21 19.88
C LEU A 13 7.47 0.52 19.02
N MET A 14 7.36 1.84 18.88
CA MET A 14 8.33 2.65 18.13
C MET A 14 9.75 2.54 18.69
N GLY A 15 9.88 2.46 20.03
CA GLY A 15 11.16 2.33 20.74
C GLY A 15 11.77 0.93 20.74
N LYS A 16 11.03 -0.11 20.33
CA LYS A 16 11.58 -1.47 20.22
C LYS A 16 12.75 -1.49 19.23
N LYS A 17 13.80 -2.25 19.56
CA LYS A 17 15.04 -2.35 18.75
C LYS A 17 14.79 -2.73 17.29
N GLU A 18 13.76 -3.53 17.02
CA GLU A 18 13.34 -3.96 15.68
C GLU A 18 12.76 -2.81 14.83
N ASN A 19 12.07 -1.85 15.46
CA ASN A 19 11.48 -0.70 14.77
C ASN A 19 12.45 0.48 14.80
N ASN A 20 12.90 0.86 16.00
CA ASN A 20 13.86 1.93 16.26
C ASN A 20 13.52 3.20 15.47
N VAL A 21 12.34 3.78 15.71
CA VAL A 21 11.87 4.98 15.03
C VAL A 21 11.50 6.08 16.03
N ASN A 22 11.84 7.32 15.70
CA ASN A 22 11.46 8.49 16.47
C ASN A 22 10.05 8.95 16.10
N THR A 23 9.74 8.89 14.82
CA THR A 23 8.47 9.32 14.21
C THR A 23 7.79 8.14 13.56
N TYR A 24 6.47 8.03 13.68
CA TYR A 24 5.68 7.04 12.95
C TYR A 24 4.67 7.76 12.06
N VAL A 25 4.64 7.41 10.78
CA VAL A 25 3.68 7.96 9.82
C VAL A 25 2.52 7.00 9.69
N VAL A 26 1.32 7.54 9.86
CA VAL A 26 0.05 6.84 9.64
C VAL A 26 -0.65 7.55 8.50
N VAL A 27 -0.93 6.81 7.43
CA VAL A 27 -1.71 7.30 6.30
C VAL A 27 -3.18 6.93 6.49
N SER A 28 -4.06 7.67 5.81
CA SER A 28 -5.50 7.39 5.78
C SER A 28 -5.92 6.47 4.62
N GLU A 29 -4.95 5.94 3.87
CA GLU A 29 -5.16 4.99 2.77
C GLU A 29 -4.90 3.55 3.23
N ASP A 30 -5.50 2.59 2.54
CA ASP A 30 -5.14 1.18 2.64
C ASP A 30 -3.99 0.81 1.65
N GLN A 31 -3.61 -0.46 1.63
CA GLN A 31 -2.57 -0.99 0.76
C GLN A 31 -2.90 -0.91 -0.74
N HIS A 32 -4.17 -0.69 -1.08
CA HIS A 32 -4.68 -0.62 -2.45
C HIS A 32 -4.91 0.83 -2.92
N GLY A 33 -4.81 1.81 -2.02
CA GLY A 33 -5.13 3.21 -2.32
C GLY A 33 -6.61 3.46 -2.49
N SER A 34 -7.44 2.72 -1.75
CA SER A 34 -8.88 2.88 -1.79
C SER A 34 -9.31 4.28 -1.34
N GLU A 35 -10.26 4.86 -2.06
CA GLU A 35 -10.94 6.10 -1.65
C GLU A 35 -11.73 5.89 -0.35
N TYR A 36 -12.38 4.73 -0.23
CA TYR A 36 -13.12 4.31 0.94
C TYR A 36 -12.44 3.08 1.56
N ILE A 37 -11.87 3.28 2.74
CA ILE A 37 -11.18 2.21 3.48
C ILE A 37 -12.15 1.41 4.35
N ALA A 38 -11.87 0.11 4.50
CA ALA A 38 -12.61 -0.75 5.42
C ALA A 38 -12.37 -0.34 6.87
N GLU A 39 -13.31 -0.65 7.77
CA GLU A 39 -13.20 -0.31 9.20
C GLU A 39 -11.91 -0.86 9.85
N CYS A 40 -11.45 -2.02 9.39
CA CYS A 40 -10.22 -2.64 9.86
C CYS A 40 -8.95 -1.86 9.48
N ASP A 41 -9.01 -0.97 8.49
CA ASP A 41 -7.87 -0.19 8.00
C ASP A 41 -7.94 1.27 8.43
N GLN A 42 -8.93 1.62 9.27
CA GLN A 42 -9.09 2.95 9.88
C GLN A 42 -8.10 3.18 11.04
N TRP A 43 -6.82 2.88 10.85
CA TRP A 43 -5.77 3.03 11.86
C TRP A 43 -5.70 4.44 12.44
N TRP A 44 -5.91 5.43 11.58
CA TRP A 44 -5.94 6.82 12.01
C TRP A 44 -7.09 7.11 12.99
N ALA A 45 -8.29 6.63 12.70
CA ALA A 45 -9.44 6.81 13.58
C ALA A 45 -9.21 6.12 14.92
N PHE A 46 -8.62 4.92 14.90
CA PHE A 46 -8.23 4.19 16.09
C PHE A 46 -7.19 4.94 16.95
N ILE A 47 -6.12 5.46 16.33
CA ILE A 47 -5.04 6.14 17.06
C ILE A 47 -5.47 7.51 17.58
N SER A 48 -6.17 8.29 16.75
CA SER A 48 -6.52 9.68 17.05
C SER A 48 -7.84 9.82 17.82
N GLY A 49 -8.74 8.85 17.70
CA GLY A 49 -10.12 8.93 18.18
C GLY A 49 -11.01 9.83 17.31
N PHE A 50 -10.55 10.25 16.12
CA PHE A 50 -11.31 11.05 15.17
C PHE A 50 -11.84 10.17 14.03
N ALA A 51 -13.16 10.12 13.85
CA ALA A 51 -13.84 9.23 12.91
C ALA A 51 -14.28 9.91 11.59
N GLY A 52 -13.80 11.12 11.28
CA GLY A 52 -14.23 11.86 10.10
C GLY A 52 -13.67 11.28 8.80
N ILE A 53 -14.56 11.01 7.85
CA ILE A 53 -14.29 10.53 6.49
C ILE A 53 -13.85 11.69 5.59
N TYR A 54 -12.57 12.06 5.68
CA TYR A 54 -11.91 13.06 4.83
C TYR A 54 -12.44 14.52 4.89
N TRP A 55 -11.52 15.46 4.67
CA TRP A 55 -11.71 16.83 4.17
C TRP A 55 -11.77 18.08 5.08
N TYR A 56 -11.72 18.02 6.41
CA TYR A 56 -11.39 19.24 7.17
C TYR A 56 -10.51 18.96 8.38
N ILE A 57 -9.24 18.63 8.12
CA ILE A 57 -8.18 18.92 9.09
C ILE A 57 -7.96 20.43 8.97
N SER A 58 -8.70 21.21 9.77
CA SER A 58 -8.32 22.60 10.04
C SER A 58 -6.83 22.63 10.44
N PRO A 59 -6.07 23.70 10.15
CA PRO A 59 -4.74 23.90 10.75
C PRO A 59 -4.72 23.82 12.29
N ARG A 60 -5.90 23.81 12.94
CA ARG A 60 -6.06 23.49 14.37
C ARG A 60 -6.14 22.00 14.72
N CYS A 61 -6.47 21.12 13.77
CA CYS A 61 -6.46 19.66 13.99
C CYS A 61 -5.04 19.07 13.89
N THR A 62 -4.11 19.77 13.22
CA THR A 62 -2.66 19.52 13.35
C THR A 62 -2.12 19.85 14.74
N ASP A 63 -2.85 20.62 15.56
CA ASP A 63 -2.38 21.00 16.91
C ASP A 63 -2.57 19.89 17.96
N VAL A 64 -3.44 18.90 17.73
CA VAL A 64 -3.56 17.71 18.62
C VAL A 64 -2.33 16.79 18.49
N VAL A 65 -1.44 17.08 17.54
CA VAL A 65 -0.26 16.30 17.19
C VAL A 65 1.04 16.93 17.76
N THR A 66 0.96 18.04 18.48
CA THR A 66 2.15 18.82 18.90
C THR A 66 3.01 18.22 20.03
N LYS A 67 2.67 17.04 20.56
CA LYS A 67 3.56 16.26 21.45
C LYS A 67 3.65 14.77 21.10
N VAL A 68 3.09 14.37 19.95
CA VAL A 68 3.18 13.00 19.46
C VAL A 68 3.83 13.06 18.10
N THR A 69 4.93 12.32 17.95
CA THR A 69 5.66 12.08 16.71
C THR A 69 4.86 11.24 15.70
N LEU A 70 3.63 11.65 15.43
CA LEU A 70 2.76 11.14 14.38
C LEU A 70 2.68 12.24 13.33
N VAL A 71 2.94 11.95 12.07
CA VAL A 71 2.62 12.92 11.02
C VAL A 71 1.52 12.36 10.17
N MET A 72 0.44 13.12 10.07
CA MET A 72 -0.64 12.86 9.14
C MET A 72 -0.21 13.39 7.79
N ILE A 73 -0.33 12.54 6.79
CA ILE A 73 -0.11 12.93 5.40
C ILE A 73 -1.41 12.61 4.68
N GLU A 74 -2.04 13.62 4.08
CA GLU A 74 -3.36 13.50 3.41
C GLU A 74 -3.31 12.54 2.22
N SER A 75 -2.15 12.41 1.60
CA SER A 75 -1.84 11.42 0.57
C SER A 75 -0.40 10.99 0.73
N SER A 76 -0.03 9.83 0.19
CA SER A 76 1.39 9.46 0.14
C SER A 76 2.31 10.53 -0.49
N GLU A 77 1.77 11.50 -1.24
CA GLU A 77 2.52 12.51 -2.00
C GLU A 77 2.89 13.77 -1.21
N ASP A 78 2.33 14.00 -0.02
CA ASP A 78 2.69 15.20 0.74
C ASP A 78 4.10 15.06 1.36
N THR A 79 4.93 16.02 0.95
CA THR A 79 6.38 16.00 1.01
C THR A 79 6.95 16.94 2.07
N HIS A 80 6.09 17.62 2.84
CA HIS A 80 6.47 18.71 3.75
C HIS A 80 6.92 18.26 5.15
N LEU A 81 7.05 16.95 5.38
CA LEU A 81 7.43 16.36 6.68
C LEU A 81 8.68 17.00 7.32
N GLY A 82 9.66 17.41 6.52
CA GLY A 82 10.95 17.89 7.02
C GLY A 82 10.89 19.17 7.89
N LYS A 83 9.81 19.96 7.81
CA LYS A 83 9.73 21.26 8.52
C LYS A 83 9.39 21.15 10.02
N HIS A 84 8.82 20.02 10.43
CA HIS A 84 8.28 19.84 11.79
C HIS A 84 8.99 18.72 12.58
N LEU A 85 10.05 18.15 12.02
CA LEU A 85 10.78 17.03 12.60
C LEU A 85 12.11 17.47 13.19
N GLU A 86 12.51 16.83 14.28
CA GLU A 86 13.85 16.99 14.84
C GLU A 86 14.90 16.53 13.83
N GLU A 87 16.06 17.19 13.81
CA GLU A 87 17.17 16.78 12.96
C GLU A 87 17.60 15.33 13.26
N SER A 88 18.04 14.61 12.24
CA SER A 88 18.51 13.22 12.32
C SER A 88 17.46 12.22 12.82
N SER A 89 16.17 12.49 12.60
CA SER A 89 15.08 11.60 13.00
C SER A 89 14.97 10.35 12.13
N ARG A 90 14.59 9.23 12.75
CA ARG A 90 14.19 8.00 12.06
C ARG A 90 12.67 7.97 11.94
N ILE A 91 12.17 7.99 10.72
CA ILE A 91 10.73 8.12 10.41
C ILE A 91 10.24 6.78 9.88
N GLY A 92 9.45 6.08 10.68
CA GLY A 92 8.86 4.80 10.34
C GLY A 92 7.59 4.94 9.51
N ILE A 93 7.50 4.19 8.42
CA ILE A 93 6.27 4.02 7.66
C ILE A 93 6.19 2.57 7.17
N ASN A 94 4.98 2.00 7.11
CA ASN A 94 4.82 0.70 6.49
C ASN A 94 4.92 0.84 4.95
N ALA A 95 5.78 0.06 4.31
CA ALA A 95 6.03 0.17 2.87
C ALA A 95 4.82 -0.18 1.99
N THR A 96 3.84 -0.93 2.51
CA THR A 96 2.61 -1.25 1.77
C THR A 96 1.64 -0.07 1.68
N LEU A 97 1.84 0.95 2.51
CA LEU A 97 0.96 2.12 2.63
C LEU A 97 1.50 3.38 1.95
N ILE A 98 2.63 3.29 1.25
CA ILE A 98 3.26 4.41 0.57
C ILE A 98 3.69 3.99 -0.83
N THR A 99 3.48 4.86 -1.82
CA THR A 99 3.97 4.59 -3.18
C THR A 99 5.49 4.73 -3.24
N VAL A 100 6.13 4.05 -4.19
CA VAL A 100 7.60 4.17 -4.35
C VAL A 100 8.01 5.60 -4.73
N GLN A 101 7.18 6.30 -5.50
CA GLN A 101 7.40 7.69 -5.88
C GLN A 101 7.33 8.61 -4.67
N ALA A 102 6.29 8.46 -3.85
CA ALA A 102 6.16 9.12 -2.55
C ALA A 102 7.37 8.85 -1.65
N ALA A 103 7.73 7.59 -1.44
CA ALA A 103 8.86 7.20 -0.60
C ALA A 103 10.19 7.78 -1.10
N SER A 104 10.39 7.80 -2.43
CA SER A 104 11.58 8.37 -3.06
C SER A 104 11.66 9.89 -2.89
N SER A 105 10.55 10.58 -3.12
CA SER A 105 10.44 12.04 -2.93
C SER A 105 10.65 12.40 -1.47
N LEU A 106 9.99 11.68 -0.56
CA LEU A 106 10.12 11.90 0.88
C LEU A 106 11.56 11.67 1.35
N SER A 107 12.21 10.58 0.93
CA SER A 107 13.61 10.31 1.27
C SER A 107 14.55 11.42 0.81
N LYS A 108 14.32 11.98 -0.39
CA LYS A 108 15.09 13.14 -0.88
C LYS A 108 14.87 14.38 0.00
N ASN A 109 13.63 14.65 0.41
CA ASN A 109 13.29 15.82 1.23
C ASN A 109 13.77 15.73 2.68
N LEU A 110 14.03 14.52 3.17
CA LEU A 110 14.59 14.27 4.50
C LEU A 110 16.13 14.38 4.56
N THR A 111 16.80 14.39 3.39
CA THR A 111 18.26 14.47 3.31
C THR A 111 18.84 15.74 3.95
N PRO A 112 18.27 16.95 3.75
CA PRO A 112 18.77 18.18 4.37
C PRO A 112 18.76 18.15 5.91
N SER A 113 17.79 17.47 6.52
CA SER A 113 17.68 17.34 7.98
C SER A 113 18.42 16.11 8.52
N LYS A 114 19.21 15.41 7.69
CA LYS A 114 19.89 14.14 8.01
C LYS A 114 18.93 13.04 8.52
N SER A 115 17.63 13.21 8.29
CA SER A 115 16.61 12.27 8.72
C SER A 115 16.51 11.12 7.72
N THR A 116 15.99 9.98 8.18
CA THR A 116 15.91 8.75 7.37
C THR A 116 14.52 8.18 7.39
N LEU A 117 14.05 7.73 6.22
CA LEU A 117 12.83 6.96 6.10
C LEU A 117 13.14 5.48 6.40
N VAL A 118 12.39 4.88 7.30
CA VAL A 118 12.55 3.50 7.77
C VAL A 118 11.31 2.72 7.36
N SER A 119 11.50 1.68 6.55
CA SER A 119 10.44 0.74 6.21
C SER A 119 10.14 -0.16 7.40
N LEU A 120 8.91 -0.09 7.90
CA LEU A 120 8.42 -0.97 8.96
C LEU A 120 7.75 -2.20 8.34
N PRO A 121 8.09 -3.43 8.79
CA PRO A 121 7.56 -4.65 8.20
C PRO A 121 6.08 -4.89 8.55
N GLN A 122 5.61 -4.31 9.66
CA GLN A 122 4.23 -4.42 10.11
C GLN A 122 3.64 -3.04 10.39
N ILE A 123 2.32 -2.96 10.38
CA ILE A 123 1.60 -1.77 10.81
C ILE A 123 1.55 -1.80 12.34
N LEU A 124 2.15 -0.81 13.01
CA LEU A 124 2.29 -0.85 14.47
C LEU A 124 0.93 -0.73 15.18
N ALA A 125 -0.03 -0.05 14.56
CA ALA A 125 -1.39 0.07 15.07
C ALA A 125 -2.07 -1.30 15.25
N ASP A 126 -1.83 -2.23 14.31
CA ASP A 126 -2.42 -3.58 14.35
C ASP A 126 -2.00 -4.38 15.59
N GLN A 127 -0.82 -4.12 16.13
CA GLN A 127 -0.30 -4.84 17.31
C GLN A 127 -0.98 -4.41 18.61
N ILE A 128 -1.64 -3.24 18.64
CA ILE A 128 -2.25 -2.66 19.85
C ILE A 128 -3.77 -2.52 19.74
N TRP A 129 -4.35 -2.73 18.55
CA TRP A 129 -5.78 -2.64 18.30
C TRP A 129 -6.47 -3.98 18.63
N ILE A 130 -6.81 -4.14 19.91
CA ILE A 130 -7.35 -5.41 20.46
C ILE A 130 -8.68 -5.81 19.79
N ASP A 131 -9.55 -4.85 19.56
CA ASP A 131 -10.90 -4.99 18.99
C ASP A 131 -10.96 -4.55 17.53
N ARG A 132 -9.85 -4.72 16.78
CA ARG A 132 -9.79 -4.40 15.35
C ARG A 132 -10.91 -5.11 14.60
N PRO A 133 -11.74 -4.39 13.82
CA PRO A 133 -12.76 -5.00 12.98
C PRO A 133 -12.15 -6.05 12.06
N VAL A 134 -12.93 -7.09 11.75
CA VAL A 134 -12.49 -8.11 10.80
C VAL A 134 -12.54 -7.57 9.38
N LEU A 135 -11.56 -7.96 8.56
CA LEU A 135 -11.57 -7.66 7.14
C LEU A 135 -12.90 -8.16 6.52
N PRO A 136 -13.62 -7.32 5.75
CA PRO A 136 -14.84 -7.76 5.08
C PRO A 136 -14.57 -8.93 4.12
N LYS A 137 -15.41 -9.98 4.20
CA LYS A 137 -15.29 -11.19 3.37
C LYS A 137 -16.53 -11.39 2.50
N ASN A 138 -16.88 -10.34 1.76
CA ASN A 138 -18.03 -10.40 0.86
C ASN A 138 -17.77 -11.41 -0.27
N PRO A 139 -18.79 -12.16 -0.71
CA PRO A 139 -18.63 -13.10 -1.82
C PRO A 139 -18.31 -12.34 -3.11
N ILE A 140 -17.38 -12.87 -3.89
CA ILE A 140 -17.08 -12.37 -5.23
C ILE A 140 -18.18 -12.88 -6.18
N VAL A 141 -18.77 -11.96 -6.95
CA VAL A 141 -19.84 -12.28 -7.91
C VAL A 141 -19.32 -12.03 -9.33
N HIS A 142 -19.46 -13.03 -10.21
CA HIS A 142 -19.13 -12.88 -11.61
C HIS A 142 -20.16 -12.00 -12.32
N LEU A 143 -19.71 -10.95 -13.01
CA LEU A 143 -20.58 -10.06 -13.77
C LEU A 143 -20.76 -10.60 -15.20
N GLU A 144 -22.00 -10.93 -15.58
CA GLU A 144 -22.32 -11.45 -16.92
C GLU A 144 -21.91 -10.49 -18.05
N GLU A 145 -21.56 -11.04 -19.21
CA GLU A 145 -21.14 -10.27 -20.39
C GLU A 145 -22.16 -9.22 -20.86
N LYS A 146 -23.46 -9.50 -20.68
CA LYS A 146 -24.53 -8.53 -21.01
C LYS A 146 -24.41 -7.22 -20.22
N PHE A 147 -23.75 -7.23 -19.07
CA PHE A 147 -23.48 -6.06 -18.25
C PHE A 147 -22.06 -5.52 -18.45
N SER A 148 -21.07 -6.39 -18.64
CA SER A 148 -19.67 -5.98 -18.77
C SER A 148 -19.27 -5.55 -20.19
N GLY A 149 -20.06 -5.93 -21.20
CA GLY A 149 -19.89 -5.61 -22.62
C GLY A 149 -18.78 -6.37 -23.35
N GLU A 150 -17.93 -7.10 -22.62
CA GLU A 150 -16.77 -7.83 -23.15
C GLU A 150 -16.40 -8.98 -22.22
N SER A 151 -16.04 -10.13 -22.79
CA SER A 151 -15.55 -11.29 -22.04
C SER A 151 -14.23 -10.99 -21.33
N HIS A 152 -13.93 -11.74 -20.27
CA HIS A 152 -12.69 -11.58 -19.53
C HIS A 152 -11.44 -11.94 -20.39
N GLU A 153 -11.54 -12.99 -21.19
CA GLU A 153 -10.49 -13.47 -22.09
C GLU A 153 -10.12 -12.42 -23.13
N SER A 154 -11.11 -11.72 -23.69
CA SER A 154 -10.89 -10.64 -24.64
C SER A 154 -10.12 -9.46 -24.01
N LYS A 155 -10.50 -9.07 -22.79
CA LYS A 155 -9.78 -8.04 -22.02
C LYS A 155 -8.33 -8.43 -21.76
N LEU A 156 -8.09 -9.67 -21.33
CA LEU A 156 -6.74 -10.19 -21.10
C LEU A 156 -5.91 -10.20 -22.38
N GLY A 157 -6.49 -10.68 -23.50
CA GLY A 157 -5.82 -10.69 -24.80
C GLY A 157 -5.31 -9.30 -25.18
N ARG A 158 -6.18 -8.29 -25.08
CA ARG A 158 -5.83 -6.89 -25.33
C ARG A 158 -4.72 -6.36 -24.42
N ARG A 159 -4.64 -6.82 -23.17
CA ARG A 159 -3.58 -6.40 -22.24
C ARG A 159 -2.25 -7.10 -22.52
N ARG A 160 -2.29 -8.39 -22.87
CA ARG A 160 -1.10 -9.14 -23.32
C ARG A 160 -0.50 -8.53 -24.58
N ASP A 161 -1.32 -8.07 -25.53
CA ASP A 161 -0.85 -7.35 -26.70
C ASP A 161 -0.13 -6.04 -26.34
N GLU A 162 -0.66 -5.28 -25.38
CA GLU A 162 -0.01 -4.06 -24.89
C GLU A 162 1.31 -4.36 -24.16
N LEU A 163 1.36 -5.43 -23.37
CA LEU A 163 2.60 -5.91 -22.74
C LEU A 163 3.65 -6.27 -23.80
N ASN A 164 3.26 -6.99 -24.84
CA ASN A 164 4.12 -7.33 -25.98
C ASN A 164 4.67 -6.08 -26.67
N LYS A 165 3.82 -5.11 -27.00
CA LYS A 165 4.23 -3.84 -27.64
C LYS A 165 5.22 -3.05 -26.78
N LYS A 166 5.04 -3.07 -25.46
CA LYS A 166 5.90 -2.38 -24.49
C LYS A 166 7.11 -3.20 -24.05
N GLN A 167 7.30 -4.41 -24.59
CA GLN A 167 8.36 -5.34 -24.21
C GLN A 167 8.38 -5.63 -22.69
N CYS A 168 7.18 -5.75 -22.12
CA CYS A 168 6.96 -6.01 -20.70
C CYS A 168 6.54 -7.47 -20.51
N ARG A 169 7.05 -8.12 -19.47
CA ARG A 169 6.72 -9.53 -19.16
C ARG A 169 5.47 -9.67 -18.29
N ALA A 170 5.21 -8.67 -17.44
CA ALA A 170 4.09 -8.68 -16.53
C ALA A 170 3.61 -7.27 -16.19
N ILE A 171 2.37 -7.19 -15.73
CA ILE A 171 1.82 -6.05 -15.01
C ILE A 171 1.24 -6.54 -13.68
N VAL A 172 1.47 -5.74 -12.64
CA VAL A 172 0.88 -5.90 -11.31
C VAL A 172 -0.16 -4.81 -11.15
N LEU A 173 -1.39 -5.22 -10.93
CA LEU A 173 -2.50 -4.37 -10.56
C LEU A 173 -2.66 -4.40 -9.04
N SER A 174 -2.81 -3.24 -8.43
CA SER A 174 -3.02 -3.11 -6.99
C SER A 174 -4.32 -2.39 -6.66
N ALA A 175 -4.81 -1.51 -7.53
CA ALA A 175 -6.10 -0.85 -7.35
C ALA A 175 -7.25 -1.85 -7.47
N PHE A 176 -8.20 -1.84 -6.54
CA PHE A 176 -9.26 -2.85 -6.48
C PHE A 176 -10.20 -2.81 -7.68
N ASP A 177 -10.46 -1.65 -8.25
CA ASP A 177 -11.27 -1.46 -9.45
C ASP A 177 -10.59 -2.06 -10.69
N GLU A 178 -9.27 -1.89 -10.83
CA GLU A 178 -8.50 -2.55 -11.87
C GLU A 178 -8.48 -4.07 -11.70
N ILE A 179 -8.31 -4.56 -10.46
CA ILE A 179 -8.37 -5.99 -10.13
C ILE A 179 -9.78 -6.55 -10.41
N ALA A 180 -10.84 -5.82 -10.07
CA ALA A 180 -12.20 -6.23 -10.36
C ALA A 180 -12.50 -6.29 -11.87
N TRP A 181 -11.83 -5.44 -12.66
CA TRP A 181 -12.01 -5.40 -14.11
C TRP A 181 -11.15 -6.44 -14.86
N LEU A 182 -9.95 -6.77 -14.37
CA LEU A 182 -8.92 -7.51 -15.12
C LEU A 182 -8.16 -8.61 -14.34
N TYR A 183 -8.27 -8.68 -13.01
CA TYR A 183 -7.50 -9.52 -12.07
C TYR A 183 -6.04 -9.11 -11.82
N ALA A 184 -5.48 -9.50 -10.65
CA ALA A 184 -4.34 -8.82 -10.01
C ALA A 184 -2.97 -8.88 -10.71
N VAL A 185 -2.45 -10.06 -11.06
CA VAL A 185 -1.14 -10.17 -11.74
C VAL A 185 -1.35 -10.84 -13.09
N VAL A 186 -1.01 -10.14 -14.17
CA VAL A 186 -1.14 -10.64 -15.53
C VAL A 186 0.25 -10.78 -16.13
N THR A 187 0.65 -12.02 -16.45
CA THR A 187 1.85 -12.34 -17.24
C THR A 187 1.45 -12.74 -18.66
N MET A 188 2.44 -12.94 -19.54
CA MET A 188 2.19 -13.50 -20.88
C MET A 188 1.56 -14.90 -20.83
N ASP A 189 1.91 -15.69 -19.80
CA ASP A 189 1.61 -17.12 -19.73
C ASP A 189 0.51 -17.45 -18.73
N SER A 190 0.24 -16.56 -17.75
CA SER A 190 -0.68 -16.79 -16.65
C SER A 190 -1.36 -15.52 -16.14
N VAL A 191 -2.51 -15.69 -15.49
CA VAL A 191 -3.11 -14.67 -14.62
C VAL A 191 -3.11 -15.23 -13.21
N THR A 192 -2.52 -14.50 -12.28
CA THR A 192 -2.47 -14.86 -10.86
C THR A 192 -3.23 -13.82 -10.05
N LEU A 193 -4.25 -14.26 -9.33
CA LEU A 193 -4.99 -13.45 -8.39
C LEU A 193 -4.48 -13.73 -6.97
N PHE A 194 -3.95 -12.71 -6.30
CA PHE A 194 -3.53 -12.81 -4.91
C PHE A 194 -4.67 -12.34 -4.02
N VAL A 195 -5.42 -13.28 -3.45
CA VAL A 195 -6.58 -12.99 -2.57
C VAL A 195 -6.57 -13.89 -1.34
N GLN A 196 -7.22 -13.43 -0.27
CA GLN A 196 -7.37 -14.18 0.96
C GLN A 196 -8.50 -15.24 0.82
N GLY A 197 -8.32 -16.17 -0.13
CA GLY A 197 -9.24 -17.26 -0.46
C GLY A 197 -10.13 -17.00 -1.68
N GLY A 198 -10.56 -18.08 -2.33
CA GLY A 198 -11.39 -18.09 -3.53
C GLY A 198 -10.81 -18.99 -4.63
N ALA A 199 -11.65 -19.37 -5.58
CA ALA A 199 -11.22 -20.05 -6.81
C ALA A 199 -11.97 -19.39 -7.98
N LEU A 200 -11.25 -19.07 -9.04
CA LEU A 200 -11.80 -18.59 -10.30
C LEU A 200 -11.31 -19.53 -11.40
N ALA A 201 -12.18 -19.86 -12.36
CA ALA A 201 -11.78 -20.65 -13.51
C ALA A 201 -10.67 -19.92 -14.29
N ASP A 202 -9.65 -20.65 -14.74
CA ASP A 202 -8.56 -20.15 -15.58
C ASP A 202 -7.66 -19.04 -14.97
N VAL A 203 -7.75 -18.84 -13.65
CA VAL A 203 -6.93 -17.91 -12.87
C VAL A 203 -6.24 -18.67 -11.73
N ASP A 204 -4.92 -18.58 -11.66
CA ASP A 204 -4.15 -19.11 -10.54
C ASP A 204 -4.42 -18.25 -9.31
N VAL A 205 -5.03 -18.80 -8.26
CA VAL A 205 -5.31 -18.06 -7.03
C VAL A 205 -4.28 -18.41 -5.98
N LYS A 206 -3.47 -17.43 -5.57
CA LYS A 206 -2.46 -17.59 -4.52
C LYS A 206 -2.80 -16.79 -3.26
N PRO A 207 -2.38 -17.26 -2.07
CA PRO A 207 -2.45 -16.45 -0.87
C PRO A 207 -1.70 -15.13 -1.03
N TYR A 208 -2.27 -14.03 -0.54
CA TYR A 208 -1.63 -12.71 -0.63
C TYR A 208 -0.21 -12.67 -0.04
N GLU A 209 0.05 -13.46 1.00
CA GLU A 209 1.39 -13.55 1.63
C GLU A 209 2.48 -14.06 0.68
N GLU A 210 2.11 -14.79 -0.37
CA GLU A 210 3.03 -15.29 -1.39
C GLU A 210 3.31 -14.28 -2.50
N PHE A 211 2.66 -13.12 -2.49
CA PHE A 211 2.81 -12.08 -3.50
C PHE A 211 4.28 -11.66 -3.69
N TRP A 212 4.96 -11.33 -2.60
CA TRP A 212 6.36 -10.89 -2.65
C TRP A 212 7.33 -12.00 -3.06
N THR A 213 7.04 -13.24 -2.67
CA THR A 213 7.84 -14.41 -3.07
C THR A 213 7.68 -14.68 -4.56
N SER A 214 6.44 -14.66 -5.07
CA SER A 214 6.13 -14.84 -6.48
C SER A 214 6.76 -13.74 -7.35
N LEU A 215 6.76 -12.48 -6.88
CA LEU A 215 7.46 -11.39 -7.57
C LEU A 215 8.99 -11.58 -7.60
N LYS A 216 9.59 -12.14 -6.55
CA LYS A 216 11.03 -12.45 -6.52
C LYS A 216 11.38 -13.61 -7.45
N GLU A 217 10.51 -14.60 -7.58
CA GLU A 217 10.70 -15.71 -8.51
C GLU A 217 10.71 -15.23 -9.97
N LEU A 218 9.78 -14.34 -10.34
CA LEU A 218 9.77 -13.67 -11.65
C LEU A 218 11.08 -12.93 -11.97
N LYS A 219 11.82 -12.48 -10.93
CA LYS A 219 13.14 -11.87 -11.06
C LYS A 219 14.27 -12.89 -11.25
N SER A 220 14.12 -14.13 -10.77
CA SER A 220 15.17 -15.15 -10.75
C SER A 220 15.23 -16.02 -12.01
N GLU A 221 14.13 -16.12 -12.76
CA GLU A 221 14.06 -16.93 -13.99
C GLU A 221 14.75 -16.28 -15.20
N GLY A 222 15.13 -15.00 -15.11
CA GLY A 222 15.88 -14.30 -16.16
C GLY A 222 17.38 -14.62 -16.12
N LYS A 223 17.83 -15.59 -16.92
CA LYS A 223 19.26 -15.71 -17.25
C LYS A 223 19.68 -14.59 -18.21
N GLY A 224 20.42 -13.60 -17.72
CA GLY A 224 21.08 -12.56 -18.52
C GLY A 224 21.05 -11.18 -17.85
N ASP A 225 22.00 -10.33 -18.20
CA ASP A 225 22.34 -9.01 -17.62
C ASP A 225 21.25 -7.90 -17.72
N ARG A 226 19.98 -8.29 -17.83
CA ARG A 226 18.84 -7.38 -17.97
C ARG A 226 18.16 -7.18 -16.63
N ALA A 227 18.57 -6.11 -15.94
CA ALA A 227 17.93 -5.67 -14.72
C ALA A 227 16.49 -5.22 -15.01
N TYR A 228 15.51 -5.93 -14.46
CA TYR A 228 14.10 -5.56 -14.52
C TYR A 228 13.91 -4.12 -14.02
N THR A 229 13.36 -3.25 -14.87
CA THR A 229 12.88 -1.94 -14.44
C THR A 229 11.38 -2.05 -14.21
N ALA A 230 10.97 -2.06 -12.94
CA ALA A 230 9.58 -1.79 -12.60
C ALA A 230 9.33 -0.32 -12.90
N SER A 231 8.62 0.01 -13.99
CA SER A 231 8.12 1.38 -14.15
C SER A 231 6.80 1.49 -13.40
N LEU A 232 6.79 2.26 -12.31
CA LEU A 232 5.57 2.64 -11.64
C LEU A 232 4.86 3.67 -12.53
N SER A 233 3.62 3.38 -12.91
CA SER A 233 2.71 4.42 -13.41
C SER A 233 1.81 4.88 -12.27
N ASP A 234 1.30 6.11 -12.37
CA ASP A 234 0.73 6.97 -11.33
C ASP A 234 -0.46 6.43 -10.49
N ALA A 235 -0.78 5.15 -10.58
CA ALA A 235 -1.78 4.48 -9.77
C ALA A 235 -1.27 3.13 -9.30
N LYS A 236 -0.32 3.09 -8.35
CA LYS A 236 0.18 1.89 -7.61
C LYS A 236 0.46 0.60 -8.45
N CYS A 237 0.50 0.68 -9.77
CA CYS A 237 0.61 -0.45 -10.69
C CYS A 237 2.05 -0.59 -11.18
N TRP A 238 2.51 -1.83 -11.26
CA TRP A 238 3.91 -2.14 -11.52
C TRP A 238 4.02 -2.82 -12.88
N VAL A 239 4.71 -2.19 -13.81
CA VAL A 239 5.01 -2.80 -15.10
C VAL A 239 6.41 -3.36 -15.07
N VAL A 240 6.55 -4.67 -15.29
CA VAL A 240 7.84 -5.37 -15.26
C VAL A 240 8.40 -5.47 -16.69
N LYS A 241 9.45 -4.69 -16.97
CA LYS A 241 10.17 -4.68 -18.26
C LYS A 241 11.34 -5.66 -18.28
N VAL A 242 11.65 -6.18 -19.47
CA VAL A 242 12.84 -6.98 -19.78
C VAL A 242 13.96 -6.08 -20.27
#